data_AF-A0A349HYB4-F1
#
_entry.id   AF-A0A349HYB4-F1
#
_cell.length_a   1.000
_cell.length_b   1.000
_cell.length_c   1.000
_cell.angle_alpha   90.00
_cell.angle_beta   90.00
_cell.angle_gamma   90.00
#
_symmetry.space_group_name_H-M   'P 1'
#
loop_
_entity.id
_entity.type
_entity.pdbx_description
1 polymer ?
#
loop_
_entity_poly.entity_id
_entity_poly.type
_entity_poly.pdbx_seq_one_letter_code
_entity_poly.pdbx_strand_id
1 'polypeptide(L)'
;MNILSVLNPHLKYPPVKYVPKPMPDYLIHRSVVRYFDYPVDNFTMFSTKKSEAGAKTVMRCIPEHIEREGKVVPSLYIAFLFSRISGLGMGSKMLNFAKVLSKQWDCGGRIHLLADNSMDIMRVPHPFYYKNGLRAEDSKVNRRLARFIKQGARCTYLDFEPVHMYYPPLTKTQEKSGFWNKVKNCLGLNS
;
A
#
# COMPACT_ATOMS: atom_id res chain seq x y z
N MET A 1 35.76 -2.07 -34.75
CA MET A 1 35.89 -0.63 -35.02
C MET A 1 35.28 0.12 -33.84
N ASN A 2 36.12 0.85 -33.10
CA ASN A 2 35.74 1.55 -31.87
C ASN A 2 35.17 2.92 -32.27
N ILE A 3 33.88 3.18 -32.03
CA ILE A 3 33.17 4.40 -32.49
C ILE A 3 33.53 5.63 -31.62
N LEU A 4 34.45 5.52 -30.67
CA LEU A 4 34.74 6.58 -29.69
C LEU A 4 35.80 7.61 -30.11
N SER A 5 36.25 7.62 -31.36
CA SER A 5 37.29 8.56 -31.80
C SER A 5 36.79 9.49 -32.91
N VAL A 6 36.04 10.54 -32.57
CA VAL A 6 36.24 11.93 -33.02
C VAL A 6 35.37 12.83 -32.12
N LEU A 7 35.94 13.34 -31.01
CA LEU A 7 35.35 14.47 -30.28
C LEU A 7 36.11 15.72 -30.67
N ASN A 8 35.41 16.64 -31.33
CA ASN A 8 35.90 17.93 -31.79
C ASN A 8 36.30 18.81 -30.58
N PRO A 9 37.54 19.31 -30.48
CA PRO A 9 38.06 19.97 -29.27
C PRO A 9 37.49 21.37 -28.99
N HIS A 10 36.55 21.88 -29.79
CA HIS A 10 36.06 23.27 -29.71
C HIS A 10 34.65 23.46 -29.13
N LEU A 11 34.05 22.45 -28.50
CA LEU A 11 32.75 22.63 -27.85
C LEU A 11 32.89 23.37 -26.50
N LYS A 12 32.39 24.62 -26.45
CA LYS A 12 32.29 25.46 -25.24
C LYS A 12 31.51 24.79 -24.09
N TYR A 13 30.66 23.81 -24.43
CA TYR A 13 30.01 22.91 -23.48
C TYR A 13 30.18 21.48 -24.02
N PRO A 14 31.07 20.65 -23.46
CA PRO A 14 31.14 19.25 -23.86
C PRO A 14 29.77 18.60 -23.62
N PRO A 15 29.28 17.72 -24.50
CA PRO A 15 28.04 17.01 -24.26
C PRO A 15 28.18 16.31 -22.91
N VAL A 16 27.29 16.64 -21.98
CA VAL A 16 27.20 15.98 -20.68
C VAL A 16 27.28 14.49 -20.96
N LYS A 17 28.32 13.80 -20.49
CA LYS A 17 28.44 12.35 -20.62
C LYS A 17 27.13 11.79 -20.07
N TYR A 18 26.24 11.34 -20.94
CA TYR A 18 24.99 10.68 -20.55
C TYR A 18 25.41 9.40 -19.85
N VAL A 19 25.63 9.45 -18.54
CA VAL A 19 25.73 8.24 -17.73
C VAL A 19 24.32 7.68 -17.75
N PRO A 20 24.05 6.56 -18.44
CA PRO A 20 22.71 6.01 -18.51
C PRO A 20 22.30 5.69 -17.08
N LYS A 21 21.22 6.32 -16.59
CA LYS A 21 20.65 5.87 -15.32
C LYS A 21 20.23 4.41 -15.51
N PRO A 22 20.50 3.53 -14.53
CA PRO A 22 20.05 2.15 -14.63
C PRO A 22 18.53 2.14 -14.80
N MET A 23 18.04 1.25 -15.66
CA MET A 23 16.61 1.04 -15.85
C MET A 23 15.96 0.71 -14.49
N PRO A 24 14.87 1.38 -14.09
CA PRO A 24 14.16 1.03 -12.87
C PRO A 24 13.68 -0.42 -12.90
N ASP A 25 13.74 -1.12 -11.76
CA ASP A 25 13.24 -2.48 -11.60
C ASP A 25 11.76 -2.63 -11.96
N TYR A 26 10.97 -1.57 -11.75
CA TYR A 26 9.53 -1.56 -11.98
C TYR A 26 9.11 -0.27 -12.69
N LEU A 27 8.19 -0.40 -13.64
CA LEU A 27 7.53 0.71 -14.32
C LEU A 27 6.05 0.68 -13.99
N ILE A 28 5.43 1.87 -13.88
CA ILE A 28 3.99 2.04 -13.67
C ILE A 28 3.40 2.74 -14.88
N HIS A 29 2.41 2.10 -15.50
CA HIS A 29 1.59 2.68 -16.56
C HIS A 29 0.24 3.12 -15.98
N ARG A 30 -0.16 4.36 -16.25
CA ARG A 30 -1.48 4.89 -15.91
C ARG A 30 -2.40 4.79 -17.13
N SER A 31 -3.60 4.29 -16.92
CA SER A 31 -4.68 4.27 -17.91
C SER A 31 -6.01 4.57 -17.21
N VAL A 32 -7.09 4.71 -17.97
CA VAL A 32 -8.46 4.81 -17.43
C VAL A 32 -9.24 3.56 -17.86
N VAL A 33 -10.01 2.98 -16.95
CA VAL A 33 -10.87 1.82 -17.22
C VAL A 33 -12.27 2.07 -16.69
N ARG A 34 -13.29 1.42 -17.26
CA ARG A 34 -14.65 1.43 -16.68
C ARG A 34 -14.72 0.44 -15.52
N TYR A 35 -15.28 0.86 -14.39
CA TYR A 35 -15.54 0.07 -13.20
C TYR A 35 -16.96 0.37 -12.70
N PHE A 36 -17.87 -0.60 -12.81
CA PHE A 36 -19.31 -0.44 -12.54
C PHE A 36 -19.89 0.84 -13.18
N ASP A 37 -19.61 1.03 -14.48
CA ASP A 37 -20.03 2.15 -15.33
C ASP A 37 -19.37 3.52 -15.11
N TYR A 38 -18.46 3.65 -14.14
CA TYR A 38 -17.70 4.88 -13.93
C TYR A 38 -16.24 4.74 -14.39
N PRO A 39 -15.66 5.76 -15.04
CA PRO A 39 -14.24 5.77 -15.37
C PRO A 39 -13.41 5.91 -14.09
N VAL A 40 -12.44 5.01 -13.89
CA VAL A 40 -11.52 5.04 -12.75
C VAL A 40 -10.08 4.97 -13.24
N ASP A 41 -9.19 5.60 -12.48
CA ASP A 41 -7.76 5.52 -12.74
C ASP A 41 -7.22 4.13 -12.45
N ASN A 42 -6.53 3.56 -13.43
CA ASN A 42 -5.95 2.23 -13.40
C ASN A 42 -4.43 2.32 -13.55
N PHE A 43 -3.73 1.79 -12.56
CA PHE A 43 -2.27 1.74 -12.53
C PHE A 43 -1.82 0.29 -12.69
N THR A 44 -0.98 0.04 -13.69
CA THR A 44 -0.38 -1.28 -13.89
C THR A 44 1.12 -1.20 -13.70
N MET A 45 1.64 -1.97 -12.76
CA MET A 45 3.08 -2.14 -12.53
C MET A 45 3.58 -3.40 -13.21
N PHE A 46 4.71 -3.27 -13.90
CA PHE A 46 5.42 -4.34 -14.58
C PHE A 46 6.86 -4.38 -14.09
N SER A 47 7.45 -5.58 -14.02
CA SER A 47 8.89 -5.73 -13.78
C SER A 47 9.68 -5.57 -15.06
N THR A 48 10.83 -4.89 -14.99
CA THR A 48 11.79 -4.80 -16.09
C THR A 48 12.84 -5.92 -16.03
N LYS A 49 12.82 -6.73 -14.97
CA LYS A 49 13.74 -7.86 -14.79
C LYS A 49 13.30 -9.03 -15.64
N LYS A 50 14.24 -9.60 -16.40
CA LYS A 50 14.01 -10.79 -17.22
C LYS A 50 13.51 -11.99 -16.40
N SER A 51 13.96 -12.14 -15.15
CA SER A 51 13.52 -13.20 -14.23
C SER A 51 12.07 -13.06 -13.75
N GLU A 52 11.48 -11.88 -13.89
CA GLU A 52 10.11 -11.56 -13.47
C GLU A 52 9.23 -11.25 -14.69
N ALA A 53 9.63 -11.72 -15.88
CA ALA A 53 8.89 -11.47 -17.11
C ALA A 53 7.42 -11.92 -17.00
N GLY A 54 6.51 -11.02 -17.36
CA GLY A 54 5.07 -11.24 -17.26
C GLY A 54 4.46 -11.01 -15.86
N ALA A 55 5.27 -10.71 -14.84
CA ALA A 55 4.79 -10.25 -13.54
C ALA A 55 4.09 -8.90 -13.70
N LYS A 56 2.82 -8.83 -13.27
CA LYS A 56 2.03 -7.61 -13.27
C LYS A 56 1.17 -7.47 -12.03
N THR A 57 1.06 -6.25 -11.54
CA THR A 57 0.12 -5.85 -10.48
C THR A 57 -0.72 -4.69 -10.98
N VAL A 58 -2.03 -4.77 -10.77
CA VAL A 58 -3.01 -3.77 -11.18
C VAL A 58 -3.63 -3.16 -9.92
N MET A 59 -3.76 -1.84 -9.91
CA MET A 59 -4.44 -1.10 -8.86
C MET A 59 -5.41 -0.10 -9.49
N ARG A 60 -6.63 0.00 -8.95
CA ARG A 60 -7.62 1.00 -9.34
C ARG A 60 -7.89 1.94 -8.18
N CYS A 61 -7.88 3.23 -8.44
CA CYS A 61 -8.01 4.25 -7.42
C CYS A 61 -9.12 5.24 -7.73
N ILE A 62 -9.82 5.67 -6.69
CA ILE A 62 -10.90 6.65 -6.75
C ILE A 62 -10.67 7.65 -5.60
N PRO A 63 -10.48 8.95 -5.87
CA PRO A 63 -10.51 9.97 -4.83
C PRO A 63 -11.94 10.12 -4.30
N GLU A 64 -12.11 10.09 -2.99
CA GLU A 64 -13.41 10.30 -2.36
C GLU A 64 -13.28 10.97 -0.98
N HIS A 65 -14.41 11.44 -0.46
CA HIS A 65 -14.50 12.01 0.87
C HIS A 65 -15.06 10.96 1.84
N ILE A 66 -14.36 10.72 2.93
CA ILE A 66 -14.77 9.76 3.96
C ILE A 66 -14.95 10.46 5.30
N GLU A 67 -15.83 9.92 6.14
CA GLU A 67 -15.86 10.30 7.54
C GLU A 67 -14.70 9.66 8.28
N ARG A 68 -13.93 10.50 8.99
CA ARG A 68 -12.77 10.09 9.75
C ARG A 68 -12.72 10.88 11.04
N GLU A 69 -12.87 10.17 12.17
CA GLU A 69 -12.79 10.77 13.51
C GLU A 69 -13.81 11.90 13.75
N GLY A 70 -14.95 11.87 13.07
CA GLY A 70 -15.98 12.91 13.12
C GLY A 70 -15.73 14.09 12.19
N LYS A 71 -14.83 13.95 11.20
CA LYS A 71 -14.57 14.96 10.16
C LYS A 71 -14.63 14.32 8.78
N VAL A 72 -15.20 15.02 7.81
CA VAL A 72 -15.12 14.64 6.41
C VAL A 72 -13.75 15.02 5.88
N VAL A 73 -13.00 14.05 5.34
CA VAL A 73 -11.65 14.25 4.80
C VAL A 73 -11.49 13.56 3.45
N PRO A 74 -10.68 14.10 2.52
CA PRO A 74 -10.36 13.40 1.28
C PRO A 74 -9.44 12.21 1.55
N SER A 75 -9.67 11.13 0.82
CA SER A 75 -8.92 9.87 0.90
C SER A 75 -8.89 9.21 -0.47
N LEU A 76 -7.77 8.56 -0.80
CA LEU A 76 -7.67 7.76 -2.01
C LEU A 76 -8.20 6.34 -1.73
N TYR A 77 -9.38 6.03 -2.24
CA TYR A 77 -9.94 4.68 -2.17
C TYR A 77 -9.22 3.77 -3.18
N ILE A 78 -8.76 2.61 -2.71
CA ILE A 78 -8.22 1.55 -3.57
C ILE A 78 -9.33 0.54 -3.78
N ALA A 79 -10.09 0.72 -4.86
CA ALA A 79 -11.23 -0.13 -5.22
C ALA A 79 -10.81 -1.54 -5.67
N PHE A 80 -9.59 -1.68 -6.18
CA PHE A 80 -9.07 -2.95 -6.65
C PHE A 80 -7.56 -2.98 -6.53
N LEU A 81 -7.02 -4.09 -6.02
CA LEU A 81 -5.59 -4.39 -6.06
C LEU A 81 -5.41 -5.88 -6.32
N PHE A 82 -4.75 -6.21 -7.42
CA PHE A 82 -4.52 -7.60 -7.81
C PHE A 82 -3.12 -7.78 -8.36
N SER A 83 -2.46 -8.87 -7.96
CA SER A 83 -1.19 -9.30 -8.55
C SER A 83 -1.34 -10.69 -9.11
N ARG A 84 -0.92 -10.88 -10.36
CA ARG A 84 -0.91 -12.22 -10.98
C ARG A 84 0.08 -13.14 -10.28
N ILE A 85 1.19 -12.58 -9.79
CA ILE A 85 2.27 -13.31 -9.12
C ILE A 85 2.45 -12.75 -7.71
N SER A 86 2.34 -13.62 -6.71
CA SER A 86 2.61 -13.29 -5.31
C SER A 86 4.10 -13.43 -4.98
N GLY A 87 4.56 -12.79 -3.90
CA GLY A 87 5.92 -12.99 -3.38
C GLY A 87 7.00 -12.04 -3.93
N LEU A 88 6.72 -11.33 -5.03
CA LEU A 88 7.66 -10.36 -5.63
C LEU A 88 7.61 -8.95 -4.99
N GLY A 89 6.79 -8.76 -3.95
CA GLY A 89 6.64 -7.47 -3.27
C GLY A 89 5.96 -6.36 -4.08
N MET A 90 5.51 -6.63 -5.31
CA MET A 90 4.86 -5.64 -6.19
C MET A 90 3.60 -5.03 -5.58
N GLY A 91 2.79 -5.83 -4.87
CA GLY A 91 1.60 -5.32 -4.15
C GLY A 91 1.98 -4.27 -3.09
N SER A 92 3.01 -4.53 -2.29
CA SER A 92 3.49 -3.57 -1.29
C SER A 92 4.04 -2.29 -1.92
N LYS A 93 4.79 -2.43 -3.04
CA LYS A 93 5.26 -1.28 -3.82
C LYS A 93 4.11 -0.46 -4.38
N MET A 94 3.04 -1.12 -4.80
CA MET A 94 1.85 -0.46 -5.32
C MET A 94 1.07 0.29 -4.23
N LEU A 95 0.98 -0.26 -3.01
CA LEU A 95 0.43 0.47 -1.86
C LEU A 95 1.29 1.68 -1.47
N ASN A 96 2.62 1.58 -1.57
CA ASN A 96 3.49 2.73 -1.33
C ASN A 96 3.35 3.80 -2.41
N PHE A 97 3.20 3.39 -3.67
CA PHE A 97 2.85 4.30 -4.76
C PHE A 97 1.50 5.00 -4.47
N ALA A 98 0.48 4.28 -4.00
CA ALA A 98 -0.81 4.87 -3.62
C ALA A 98 -0.69 5.95 -2.54
N LYS A 99 0.18 5.76 -1.53
CA LYS A 99 0.45 6.75 -0.47
C LYS A 99 1.11 8.02 -1.01
N VAL A 100 1.95 7.89 -2.04
CA VAL A 100 2.55 9.04 -2.72
C VAL A 100 1.51 9.74 -3.60
N LEU A 101 0.78 8.95 -4.39
CA LEU A 101 -0.27 9.44 -5.27
C LEU A 101 -1.35 10.20 -4.49
N SER A 102 -1.76 9.71 -3.32
CA SER A 102 -2.74 10.39 -2.46
C SER A 102 -2.24 11.71 -1.87
N LYS A 103 -0.93 11.98 -1.86
CA LYS A 103 -0.42 13.34 -1.57
C LYS A 103 -0.49 14.23 -2.81
N GLN A 104 -0.14 13.67 -3.97
CA GLN A 104 -0.16 14.39 -5.25
C GLN A 104 -1.57 14.77 -5.69
N TRP A 105 -2.59 14.04 -5.25
CA TRP A 105 -4.00 14.28 -5.55
C TRP A 105 -4.76 14.91 -4.38
N ASP A 106 -4.06 15.63 -3.50
CA ASP A 106 -4.66 16.38 -2.39
C ASP A 106 -5.49 15.56 -1.37
N CYS A 107 -5.38 14.24 -1.37
CA CYS A 107 -5.95 13.35 -0.34
C CYS A 107 -5.12 13.33 0.96
N GLY A 108 -4.11 14.21 1.09
CA GLY A 108 -3.29 14.36 2.30
C GLY A 108 -2.49 13.11 2.70
N GLY A 109 -2.14 12.25 1.74
CA GLY A 109 -1.44 11.00 2.02
C GLY A 109 -2.33 9.89 2.59
N ARG A 110 -3.65 10.07 2.60
CA ARG A 110 -4.61 9.10 3.11
C ARG A 110 -5.01 8.12 2.02
N ILE A 111 -4.97 6.84 2.36
CA ILE A 111 -5.50 5.77 1.53
C ILE A 111 -6.43 4.90 2.37
N HIS A 112 -7.42 4.31 1.74
CA HIS A 112 -8.26 3.31 2.40
C HIS A 112 -8.80 2.31 1.39
N LEU A 113 -9.25 1.17 1.88
CA LEU A 113 -9.79 0.08 1.07
C LEU A 113 -10.70 -0.81 1.89
N LEU A 114 -11.50 -1.62 1.21
CA LEU A 114 -12.18 -2.77 1.80
C LEU A 114 -11.28 -4.00 1.69
N ALA A 115 -10.89 -4.58 2.82
CA ALA A 115 -10.21 -5.87 2.85
C ALA A 115 -11.25 -6.98 2.73
N ASP A 116 -11.59 -7.34 1.49
CA ASP A 116 -12.60 -8.35 1.17
C ASP A 116 -12.00 -9.76 1.03
N ASN A 117 -12.77 -10.78 1.41
CA ASN A 117 -12.41 -12.20 1.36
C ASN A 117 -13.01 -12.94 0.14
N SER A 118 -13.76 -12.25 -0.74
CA SER A 118 -14.45 -12.86 -1.89
C SER A 118 -13.54 -13.48 -2.96
N MET A 119 -12.30 -12.99 -3.13
CA MET A 119 -11.40 -13.41 -4.21
C MET A 119 -10.63 -14.70 -3.91
N ASP A 120 -10.21 -14.90 -2.66
CA ASP A 120 -9.50 -16.10 -2.21
C ASP A 120 -9.83 -16.36 -0.73
N ILE A 121 -10.83 -17.22 -0.52
CA ILE A 121 -11.33 -17.57 0.81
C ILE A 121 -10.27 -18.27 1.68
N MET A 122 -9.25 -18.88 1.05
CA MET A 122 -8.18 -19.60 1.75
C MET A 122 -6.97 -18.71 2.03
N ARG A 123 -6.97 -17.46 1.57
CA ARG A 123 -5.89 -16.50 1.78
C ARG A 123 -6.44 -15.07 1.79
N VAL A 124 -7.03 -14.69 2.91
CA VAL A 124 -7.60 -13.35 3.07
C VAL A 124 -6.52 -12.26 3.00
N PRO A 125 -6.84 -11.07 2.47
CA PRO A 125 -5.84 -10.03 2.23
C PRO A 125 -5.54 -9.17 3.47
N HIS A 126 -6.33 -9.29 4.55
CA HIS A 126 -6.19 -8.47 5.76
C HIS A 126 -4.76 -8.46 6.33
N PRO A 127 -4.05 -9.62 6.48
CA PRO A 127 -2.68 -9.61 6.98
C PRO A 127 -1.72 -8.86 6.05
N PHE A 128 -1.94 -8.91 4.73
CA PHE A 128 -1.12 -8.19 3.76
C PHE A 128 -1.29 -6.68 3.93
N TYR A 129 -2.52 -6.17 4.04
CA TYR A 129 -2.77 -4.75 4.27
C TYR A 129 -2.26 -4.28 5.63
N TYR A 130 -2.43 -5.10 6.68
CA TYR A 130 -1.91 -4.81 8.01
C TYR A 130 -0.39 -4.65 8.02
N LYS A 131 0.34 -5.56 7.35
CA LYS A 131 1.80 -5.48 7.20
C LYS A 131 2.25 -4.24 6.43
N ASN A 132 1.39 -3.69 5.57
CA ASN A 132 1.66 -2.46 4.82
C ASN A 132 1.23 -1.17 5.54
N GLY A 133 0.85 -1.28 6.82
CA GLY A 133 0.57 -0.14 7.70
C GLY A 133 -0.90 0.29 7.74
N LEU A 134 -1.79 -0.39 7.03
CA LEU A 134 -3.22 -0.12 7.14
C LEU A 134 -3.79 -0.75 8.42
N ARG A 135 -4.81 -0.14 9.01
CA ARG A 135 -5.49 -0.63 10.21
C ARG A 135 -7.00 -0.60 10.01
N ALA A 136 -7.68 -1.61 10.54
CA ALA A 136 -9.13 -1.57 10.69
C ALA A 136 -9.49 -0.52 11.76
N GLU A 137 -10.75 -0.08 11.77
CA GLU A 137 -11.26 0.77 12.84
C GLU A 137 -11.35 0.03 14.17
N ASP A 138 -11.80 -1.22 14.16
CA ASP A 138 -11.88 -2.05 15.37
C ASP A 138 -10.48 -2.53 15.83
N SER A 139 -10.08 -2.12 17.03
CA SER A 139 -8.82 -2.58 17.65
C SER A 139 -8.77 -4.09 17.88
N LYS A 140 -9.90 -4.77 18.10
CA LYS A 140 -9.96 -6.22 18.28
C LYS A 140 -9.51 -6.93 17.00
N VAL A 141 -9.96 -6.45 15.83
CA VAL A 141 -9.51 -6.94 14.52
C VAL A 141 -8.00 -6.74 14.36
N ASN A 142 -7.50 -5.54 14.66
CA ASN A 142 -6.06 -5.24 14.59
C ASN A 142 -5.22 -6.14 15.53
N ARG A 143 -5.67 -6.36 16.76
CA ARG A 143 -5.01 -7.27 17.72
C ARG A 143 -5.01 -8.71 17.23
N ARG A 144 -6.12 -9.18 16.65
CA ARG A 144 -6.21 -10.51 16.06
C ARG A 144 -5.23 -10.65 14.90
N LEU A 145 -5.20 -9.69 13.96
CA LEU A 145 -4.24 -9.67 12.84
C LEU A 145 -2.80 -9.73 13.32
N ALA A 146 -2.44 -8.93 14.33
CA ALA A 146 -1.09 -8.94 14.90
C ALA A 146 -0.70 -10.32 15.46
N ARG A 147 -1.63 -11.00 16.13
CA ARG A 147 -1.41 -12.36 16.68
C ARG A 147 -1.17 -13.38 15.57
N PHE A 148 -2.04 -13.42 14.56
CA PHE A 148 -1.90 -14.33 13.42
C PHE A 148 -0.56 -14.14 12.70
N ILE A 149 -0.17 -12.88 12.46
CA ILE A 149 1.11 -12.55 11.83
C ILE A 149 2.28 -13.03 12.68
N LYS A 150 2.25 -12.80 14.00
CA LYS A 150 3.31 -13.23 14.93
C LYS A 150 3.47 -14.75 14.96
N GLN A 151 2.36 -15.49 14.86
CA GLN A 151 2.35 -16.95 14.90
C GLN A 151 2.68 -17.61 13.55
N GLY A 152 2.81 -16.83 12.46
CA GLY A 152 2.96 -17.39 11.12
C GLY A 152 1.72 -18.17 10.64
N ALA A 153 0.58 -17.97 11.28
CA ALA A 153 -0.65 -18.70 10.99
C ALA A 153 -1.27 -18.25 9.67
N ARG A 154 -1.90 -19.20 8.96
CA ARG A 154 -2.67 -18.91 7.75
C ARG A 154 -4.05 -18.38 8.16
N CYS A 155 -4.44 -17.25 7.59
CA CYS A 155 -5.77 -16.64 7.80
C CYS A 155 -6.71 -17.02 6.66
N THR A 156 -7.94 -17.38 6.99
CA THR A 156 -9.00 -17.73 6.03
C THR A 156 -10.22 -16.83 6.22
N TYR A 157 -11.23 -16.99 5.36
CA TYR A 157 -12.48 -16.23 5.46
C TYR A 157 -13.19 -16.42 6.82
N LEU A 158 -13.04 -17.58 7.46
CA LEU A 158 -13.58 -17.86 8.80
C LEU A 158 -12.93 -17.01 9.90
N ASP A 159 -11.76 -16.43 9.62
CA ASP A 159 -11.02 -15.64 10.58
C ASP A 159 -11.38 -14.16 10.57
N PHE A 160 -11.75 -13.66 9.40
CA PHE A 160 -11.97 -12.23 9.18
C PHE A 160 -13.09 -11.99 8.18
N GLU A 161 -14.11 -11.30 8.66
CA GLU A 161 -15.13 -10.66 7.82
C GLU A 161 -14.51 -9.52 7.01
N PRO A 162 -15.13 -9.14 5.87
CA PRO A 162 -14.76 -7.95 5.13
C PRO A 162 -14.75 -6.71 6.03
N VAL A 163 -13.67 -5.93 5.98
CA VAL A 163 -13.53 -4.75 6.85
C VAL A 163 -12.77 -3.63 6.14
N HIS A 164 -13.22 -2.39 6.34
CA HIS A 164 -12.49 -1.23 5.86
C HIS A 164 -11.17 -1.07 6.63
N MET A 165 -10.10 -0.80 5.91
CA MET A 165 -8.78 -0.56 6.47
C MET A 165 -8.22 0.77 5.96
N TYR A 166 -7.55 1.49 6.84
CA TYR A 166 -7.16 2.88 6.64
C TYR A 166 -5.66 3.08 6.85
N TYR A 167 -5.06 3.94 6.03
CA TYR A 167 -3.75 4.52 6.26
C TYR A 167 -3.82 6.06 6.11
N PRO A 168 -3.21 6.85 7.02
CA PRO A 168 -2.68 6.40 8.31
C PRO A 168 -3.77 5.73 9.17
N PRO A 169 -3.41 5.00 10.25
CA PRO A 169 -4.38 4.43 11.18
C PRO A 169 -5.29 5.49 11.80
N LEU A 170 -6.54 5.15 12.09
CA LEU A 170 -7.43 6.00 12.87
C LEU A 170 -6.87 6.15 14.30
N THR A 171 -6.85 7.38 14.84
CA THR A 171 -6.33 7.69 16.17
C THR A 171 -7.25 7.21 17.29
N LYS A 172 -8.53 6.97 16.99
CA LYS A 172 -9.51 6.40 17.92
C LYS A 172 -9.35 4.89 18.04
N THR A 173 -8.25 4.43 18.63
CA THR A 173 -8.15 3.11 19.33
C THR A 173 -6.77 2.92 19.96
N GLN A 174 -6.35 3.85 20.81
CA GLN A 174 -5.68 3.41 22.03
C GLN A 174 -6.80 3.13 23.03
N GLU A 175 -7.21 1.85 23.14
CA GLU A 175 -7.80 1.40 24.39
C GLU A 175 -6.81 1.81 25.48
N LYS A 176 -7.17 2.82 26.27
CA LYS A 176 -6.41 3.20 27.45
C LYS A 176 -6.14 1.91 28.21
N SER A 177 -4.86 1.58 28.39
CA SER A 177 -4.37 0.50 29.22
C SER A 177 -4.75 0.77 30.68
N GLY A 178 -6.05 0.70 30.98
CA GLY A 178 -6.65 1.10 32.25
C GLY A 178 -6.58 0.03 33.31
N PHE A 179 -6.16 -1.20 32.96
CA PHE A 179 -6.01 -2.27 33.93
C PHE A 179 -4.66 -2.24 34.63
N TRP A 180 -3.55 -2.18 33.89
CA TRP A 180 -2.20 -2.15 34.48
C TRP A 180 -1.89 -0.85 35.23
N ASN A 181 -2.41 0.30 34.79
CA ASN A 181 -2.25 1.56 35.51
C ASN A 181 -3.08 1.60 36.80
N LYS A 182 -4.26 0.95 36.83
CA LYS A 182 -5.04 0.79 38.07
C LYS A 182 -4.37 -0.17 39.04
N VAL A 183 -3.83 -1.29 38.55
CA VAL A 183 -3.14 -2.28 39.38
C VAL A 183 -1.84 -1.70 39.98
N LYS A 184 -1.05 -0.94 39.21
CA LYS A 184 0.15 -0.24 39.74
C LYS A 184 -0.19 0.77 40.83
N ASN A 185 -1.27 1.54 40.66
CA ASN A 185 -1.72 2.50 41.67
C ASN A 185 -2.28 1.82 42.92
N CYS A 186 -2.91 0.65 42.81
CA CYS A 186 -3.38 -0.12 43.98
C CYS A 186 -2.25 -0.87 44.71
N LEU A 187 -1.15 -1.21 44.03
CA LEU A 187 -0.02 -1.96 44.61
C LEU A 187 1.13 -1.07 45.08
N GLY A 188 1.03 0.25 44.96
CA GLY A 188 2.08 1.18 45.42
C GLY A 188 3.42 1.04 44.69
N LEU A 189 3.44 0.42 43.51
CA LEU A 189 4.66 0.13 42.73
C LEU A 189 5.05 1.30 41.80
N ASN A 190 4.86 2.54 42.25
CA ASN A 190 5.40 3.70 41.54
C ASN A 190 6.83 3.93 42.05
N SER A 191 7.82 3.51 41.26
CA SER A 191 9.20 3.99 41.32
C SER A 191 9.38 5.13 40.32
#